data_AF-A0A0Q7U0T6-F1
#
_entry.id   AF-A0A0Q7U0T6-F1
#
_cell.length_a   1.000
_cell.length_b   1.000
_cell.length_c   1.000
_cell.angle_alpha   90.00
_cell.angle_beta   90.00
_cell.angle_gamma   90.00
#
_symmetry.space_group_name_H-M   'P 1'
#
loop_
_entity.id
_entity.type
_entity.pdbx_description
1 polymer ?
#
loop_
_entity_poly.entity_id
_entity_poly.type
_entity_poly.pdbx_seq_one_letter_code
_entity_poly.pdbx_strand_id
1 'polypeptide(L)'
;METIIKHLIGELSIIAQAPVTFLAALLVAGAVIWWAMDWRYSGIVANRDSEISSLKIQRDEYKDKAGGASPDEMKKKLDDLAEMTKFTVGAKWRSLTPKETTALQQKFAAIPPKRIQVMYTNYRGKDLAQSFADILKASGWTDIHFSEGGGLGTGVSTGRGNGTARALKEAIEASTDFKVGSFGPDEPEYPNAYFIAVGINTN
;
A
#
# COMPACT_ATOMS: atom_id res chain seq x y z
N MET A 1 24.61 76.17 -8.80
CA MET A 1 23.40 76.15 -9.64
C MET A 1 23.67 76.70 -11.04
N GLU A 2 24.37 77.83 -11.19
CA GLU A 2 24.73 78.39 -12.51
C GLU A 2 25.62 77.49 -13.39
N THR A 3 26.52 76.69 -12.79
CA THR A 3 27.40 75.77 -13.52
C THR A 3 26.63 74.63 -14.20
N ILE A 4 25.56 74.15 -13.56
CA ILE A 4 24.69 73.09 -14.07
C ILE A 4 23.84 73.63 -15.23
N ILE A 5 23.33 74.86 -15.09
CA ILE A 5 22.53 75.52 -16.13
C ILE A 5 23.39 75.82 -17.38
N LYS A 6 24.63 76.30 -17.22
CA LYS A 6 25.55 76.49 -18.35
C LYS A 6 25.93 75.19 -19.05
N HIS A 7 26.11 74.09 -18.30
CA HIS A 7 26.34 72.77 -18.89
C HIS A 7 25.12 72.29 -19.68
N LEU A 8 23.92 72.38 -19.11
CA LEU A 8 22.67 71.99 -19.77
C LEU A 8 22.39 72.78 -21.05
N ILE A 9 22.65 74.09 -21.05
CA ILE A 9 22.49 74.94 -22.25
C ILE A 9 23.55 74.65 -23.30
N GLY A 10 24.79 74.35 -22.89
CA GLY A 10 25.87 73.94 -23.79
C GLY A 10 25.56 72.61 -24.49
N GLU A 11 25.06 71.62 -23.74
CA GLU A 11 24.66 70.32 -24.27
C GLU A 11 23.45 70.41 -25.20
N LEU A 12 22.46 71.27 -24.90
CA LEU A 12 21.33 71.53 -25.79
C LEU A 12 21.74 72.16 -27.13
N SER A 13 22.77 73.01 -27.13
CA SER A 13 23.31 73.64 -28.36
C SER A 13 24.00 72.61 -29.28
N ILE A 14 24.65 71.60 -28.70
CA ILE A 14 25.29 70.50 -29.44
C ILE A 14 24.23 69.61 -30.12
N ILE A 15 23.10 69.37 -29.44
CA ILE A 15 21.96 68.63 -30.00
C ILE A 15 21.29 69.41 -31.14
N ALA A 16 21.24 70.74 -31.06
CA ALA A 16 20.69 71.60 -32.11
C ALA A 16 21.56 71.68 -33.38
N GLN A 17 22.89 71.54 -33.26
CA GLN A 17 23.82 71.58 -34.40
C GLN A 17 23.90 70.27 -35.20
N ALA A 18 23.54 69.13 -34.60
CA ALA A 18 23.59 67.84 -35.28
C ALA A 18 22.38 66.93 -34.91
N PRO A 19 21.15 67.33 -35.31
CA PRO A 19 19.94 66.60 -34.93
C PRO A 19 19.89 65.17 -35.49
N VAL A 20 20.49 64.94 -36.66
CA VAL A 20 20.54 63.63 -37.32
C VAL A 20 21.44 62.64 -36.56
N THR A 21 22.58 63.08 -36.04
CA THR A 21 23.50 62.20 -35.29
C THR A 21 22.94 61.86 -33.91
N PHE A 22 22.21 62.77 -33.28
CA PHE A 22 21.49 62.51 -32.03
C PHE A 22 20.36 61.47 -32.23
N LEU A 23 19.56 61.61 -33.28
CA LEU A 23 18.53 60.61 -33.62
C LEU A 23 19.15 59.25 -33.97
N ALA A 24 20.25 59.24 -34.73
CA ALA A 24 20.97 58.01 -35.02
C ALA A 24 21.50 57.34 -33.73
N ALA A 25 22.06 58.12 -32.80
CA ALA A 25 22.52 57.61 -31.52
C ALA A 25 21.38 57.02 -30.67
N LEU A 26 20.21 57.68 -30.64
CA LEU A 26 19.02 57.16 -29.96
C LEU A 26 18.50 55.86 -30.58
N LEU A 27 18.47 55.76 -31.91
CA LEU A 27 18.06 54.55 -32.60
C LEU A 27 19.03 53.40 -32.34
N VAL A 28 20.34 53.67 -32.36
CA VAL A 28 21.37 52.68 -32.03
C VAL A 28 21.23 52.24 -30.57
N ALA A 29 21.06 53.18 -29.63
CA ALA A 29 20.83 52.85 -28.22
C ALA A 29 19.56 52.01 -28.03
N GLY A 30 18.46 52.38 -28.69
CA GLY A 30 17.22 51.61 -28.68
C GLY A 30 17.38 50.20 -29.23
N ALA A 31 18.09 50.05 -30.34
CA ALA A 31 18.38 48.75 -30.94
C ALA A 31 19.24 47.86 -30.03
N VAL A 32 20.24 48.44 -29.36
CA VAL A 32 21.09 47.73 -28.39
C VAL A 32 20.29 47.28 -27.17
N ILE A 33 19.43 48.15 -26.63
CA ILE A 33 18.54 47.81 -25.50
C ILE A 33 17.57 46.70 -25.91
N TRP A 34 16.96 46.82 -27.09
CA TRP A 34 16.06 45.80 -27.63
C TRP A 34 16.77 44.45 -27.78
N TRP A 35 17.96 44.44 -28.37
CA TRP A 35 18.75 43.23 -28.55
C TRP A 35 19.16 42.61 -27.21
N ALA A 36 19.56 43.42 -26.23
CA ALA A 36 19.88 42.95 -24.89
C ALA A 36 18.66 42.37 -24.15
N MET A 37 17.48 42.98 -24.33
CA MET A 37 16.23 42.43 -23.81
C MET A 37 15.88 41.12 -24.51
N ASP A 38 15.88 41.07 -25.83
CA ASP A 38 15.54 39.88 -26.61
C ASP A 38 16.44 38.69 -26.22
N TRP A 39 17.75 38.91 -26.08
CA TRP A 39 18.69 37.88 -25.64
C TRP A 39 18.42 37.40 -24.20
N ARG A 40 18.17 38.31 -23.27
CA ARG A 40 17.93 37.98 -21.85
C ARG A 40 16.58 37.30 -21.64
N TYR A 41 15.54 37.73 -22.35
CA TYR A 41 14.20 37.16 -22.22
C TYR A 41 14.03 35.86 -23.03
N SER A 42 14.71 35.71 -24.18
CA SER A 42 14.66 34.47 -24.97
C SER A 42 15.15 33.26 -24.19
N GLY A 43 16.21 33.40 -23.38
CA GLY A 43 16.71 32.30 -22.55
C GLY A 43 15.74 31.88 -21.43
N ILE A 44 15.02 32.85 -20.84
CA ILE A 44 14.05 32.57 -19.75
C ILE A 44 12.78 31.95 -20.33
N VAL A 45 12.29 32.45 -21.46
CA VAL A 45 11.10 31.92 -22.15
C VAL A 45 11.37 30.50 -22.65
N ALA A 46 12.52 30.24 -23.28
CA ALA A 46 12.91 28.90 -23.73
C ALA A 46 13.01 27.90 -22.58
N ASN A 47 13.52 28.31 -21.41
CA ASN A 47 13.62 27.44 -20.24
C ASN A 47 12.23 27.13 -19.64
N ARG A 48 11.32 28.11 -19.62
CA ARG A 48 9.94 27.91 -19.16
C ARG A 48 9.11 27.04 -20.11
N ASP A 49 9.30 27.16 -21.42
CA ASP A 49 8.67 26.28 -22.39
C ASP A 49 9.21 24.85 -22.30
N SER A 50 10.51 24.68 -22.02
CA SER A 50 11.10 23.38 -21.70
C SER A 50 10.51 22.77 -20.44
N GLU A 51 10.29 23.56 -19.40
CA GLU A 51 9.65 23.10 -18.16
C GLU A 51 8.19 22.70 -18.39
N ILE A 52 7.40 23.54 -19.09
CA ILE A 52 5.99 23.26 -19.42
C ILE A 52 5.86 22.02 -20.31
N SER A 53 6.74 21.86 -21.31
CA SER A 53 6.74 20.66 -22.17
C SER A 53 7.08 19.39 -21.38
N SER A 54 8.07 19.45 -20.48
CA SER A 54 8.42 18.32 -19.62
C SER A 54 7.27 17.90 -18.70
N LEU A 55 6.55 18.88 -18.13
CA LEU A 55 5.38 18.63 -17.29
C LEU A 55 4.20 18.05 -18.09
N LYS A 56 3.99 18.51 -19.33
CA LYS A 56 2.98 17.94 -20.24
C LYS A 56 3.31 16.50 -20.59
N ILE A 57 4.56 16.19 -20.93
CA ILE A 57 5.01 14.81 -21.23
C ILE A 57 4.80 13.92 -20.01
N GLN A 58 5.23 14.34 -18.83
CA GLN A 58 5.03 13.55 -17.61
C GLN A 58 3.55 13.30 -17.33
N ARG A 59 2.70 14.33 -17.44
CA ARG A 59 1.25 14.18 -17.27
C ARG A 59 0.65 13.21 -18.29
N ASP A 60 1.07 13.31 -19.56
CA ASP A 60 0.55 12.46 -20.63
C ASP A 60 1.05 11.02 -20.47
N GLU A 61 2.30 10.81 -20.03
CA GLU A 61 2.83 9.51 -19.63
C GLU A 61 2.09 8.92 -18.41
N TYR A 62 1.77 9.74 -17.40
CA TYR A 62 0.97 9.28 -16.25
C TYR A 62 -0.45 8.91 -16.68
N LYS A 63 -1.04 9.69 -17.58
CA LYS A 63 -2.36 9.40 -18.15
C LYS A 63 -2.34 8.12 -18.99
N ASP A 64 -1.28 7.89 -19.76
CA ASP A 64 -1.10 6.67 -20.56
C ASP A 64 -0.85 5.43 -19.70
N LYS A 65 0.04 5.53 -18.70
CA LYS A 65 0.28 4.46 -17.69
C LYS A 65 -0.96 4.13 -16.86
N ALA A 66 -1.83 5.12 -16.63
CA ALA A 66 -3.13 4.93 -15.99
C ALA A 66 -4.22 4.42 -16.95
N GLY A 67 -3.90 4.14 -18.21
CA GLY A 67 -4.85 3.69 -19.24
C GLY A 67 -5.94 4.72 -19.56
N GLY A 68 -5.65 6.01 -19.36
CA GLY A 68 -6.59 7.12 -19.52
C GLY A 68 -7.47 7.40 -18.30
N ALA A 69 -7.35 6.65 -17.21
CA ALA A 69 -8.13 6.87 -16.00
C ALA A 69 -7.73 8.16 -15.28
N SER A 70 -8.72 8.96 -14.91
CA SER A 70 -8.55 10.15 -14.07
C SER A 70 -8.04 9.77 -12.66
N PRO A 71 -7.38 10.70 -11.93
CA PRO A 71 -6.95 10.47 -10.56
C PRO A 71 -8.07 9.98 -9.63
N ASP A 72 -9.29 10.46 -9.82
CA ASP A 72 -10.46 10.03 -9.04
C ASP A 72 -10.91 8.61 -9.38
N GLU A 73 -10.81 8.19 -10.65
CA GLU A 73 -11.07 6.81 -11.07
C GLU A 73 -10.01 5.85 -10.55
N MET A 74 -8.73 6.27 -10.51
CA MET A 74 -7.67 5.49 -9.89
C MET A 74 -7.87 5.34 -8.39
N LYS A 75 -8.25 6.43 -7.71
CA LYS A 75 -8.58 6.40 -6.28
C LYS A 75 -9.75 5.46 -6.01
N LYS A 76 -10.82 5.56 -6.80
CA LYS A 76 -11.98 4.67 -6.69
C LYS A 76 -11.59 3.21 -6.92
N LYS A 77 -10.81 2.89 -7.95
CA LYS A 77 -10.30 1.52 -8.17
C LYS A 77 -9.43 1.03 -7.01
N LEU A 78 -8.63 1.90 -6.42
CA LEU A 78 -7.80 1.58 -5.26
C LEU A 78 -8.67 1.32 -4.02
N ASP A 79 -9.70 2.12 -3.81
CA ASP A 79 -10.67 1.97 -2.71
C ASP A 79 -11.48 0.68 -2.88
N ASP A 80 -11.98 0.41 -4.09
CA ASP A 80 -12.70 -0.83 -4.44
C ASP A 80 -11.79 -2.07 -4.25
N LEU A 81 -10.51 -1.96 -4.61
CA LEU A 81 -9.52 -3.03 -4.42
C LEU A 81 -9.17 -3.21 -2.94
N ALA A 82 -9.05 -2.13 -2.18
CA ALA A 82 -8.81 -2.18 -0.75
C ALA A 82 -10.00 -2.79 -0.01
N GLU A 83 -11.23 -2.48 -0.45
CA GLU A 83 -12.46 -3.06 0.06
C GLU A 83 -12.54 -4.55 -0.28
N MET A 84 -12.29 -4.95 -1.54
CA MET A 84 -12.19 -6.37 -1.92
C MET A 84 -11.11 -7.12 -1.13
N THR A 85 -9.98 -6.47 -0.86
CA THR A 85 -8.90 -7.05 -0.04
C THR A 85 -9.36 -7.27 1.41
N LYS A 86 -10.15 -6.37 1.99
CA LYS A 86 -10.74 -6.57 3.32
C LYS A 86 -11.67 -7.78 3.34
N PHE A 87 -12.53 -7.91 2.33
CA PHE A 87 -13.45 -9.05 2.21
C PHE A 87 -12.72 -10.39 1.94
N THR A 88 -11.63 -10.35 1.18
CA THR A 88 -10.92 -11.57 0.73
C THR A 88 -9.84 -12.04 1.70
N VAL A 89 -9.21 -11.12 2.45
CA VAL A 89 -8.08 -11.43 3.34
C VAL A 89 -8.49 -11.38 4.82
N GLY A 90 -9.52 -10.60 5.17
CA GLY A 90 -9.99 -10.43 6.55
C GLY A 90 -9.03 -9.64 7.44
N ALA A 91 -9.39 -9.52 8.72
CA ALA A 91 -8.56 -8.90 9.73
C ALA A 91 -7.37 -9.80 10.14
N LYS A 92 -6.36 -9.22 10.81
CA LYS A 92 -5.28 -10.03 11.40
C LYS A 92 -5.85 -10.82 12.58
N TRP A 93 -5.53 -12.12 12.67
CA TRP A 93 -5.88 -12.90 13.85
C TRP A 93 -5.05 -12.42 15.06
N ARG A 94 -5.68 -12.33 16.23
CA ARG A 94 -4.95 -12.09 17.47
C ARG A 94 -4.07 -13.30 17.79
N SER A 95 -2.94 -13.05 18.43
CA SER A 95 -2.10 -14.10 18.98
C SER A 95 -2.75 -14.72 20.23
N LEU A 96 -2.43 -15.99 20.49
CA LEU A 96 -2.79 -16.65 21.74
C LEU A 96 -1.98 -16.02 22.89
N THR A 97 -2.64 -15.74 24.01
CA THR A 97 -1.95 -15.27 25.22
C THR A 97 -1.23 -16.45 25.90
N PRO A 98 -0.20 -16.21 26.73
CA PRO A 98 0.51 -17.29 27.42
C PRO A 98 -0.41 -18.20 28.24
N LYS A 99 -1.45 -17.64 28.88
CA LYS A 99 -2.44 -18.39 29.66
C LYS A 99 -3.26 -19.33 28.76
N GLU A 100 -3.68 -18.85 27.60
CA GLU A 100 -4.44 -19.64 26.62
C GLU A 100 -3.57 -20.75 26.03
N THR A 101 -2.32 -20.45 25.71
CA THR A 101 -1.33 -21.42 25.22
C THR A 101 -1.14 -22.57 26.22
N THR A 102 -0.94 -22.28 27.51
CA THR A 102 -0.80 -23.32 28.54
C THR A 102 -2.08 -24.14 28.71
N ALA A 103 -3.25 -23.48 28.71
CA ALA A 103 -4.53 -24.18 28.84
C ALA A 103 -4.79 -25.10 27.63
N LEU A 104 -4.50 -24.63 26.41
CA LEU A 104 -4.59 -25.42 25.19
C LEU A 104 -3.65 -26.62 25.23
N GLN A 105 -2.40 -26.42 25.65
CA GLN A 105 -1.40 -27.50 25.75
C GLN A 105 -1.87 -28.61 26.69
N GLN A 106 -2.38 -28.25 27.87
CA GLN A 106 -2.90 -29.23 28.83
C GLN A 106 -4.07 -30.03 28.25
N LYS A 107 -5.00 -29.37 27.55
CA LYS A 107 -6.15 -30.05 26.94
C LYS A 107 -5.76 -30.89 25.73
N PHE A 108 -4.84 -30.42 24.89
CA PHE A 108 -4.35 -31.17 23.74
C PHE A 108 -3.53 -32.41 24.15
N ALA A 109 -2.83 -32.35 25.28
CA ALA A 109 -2.12 -33.50 25.84
C ALA A 109 -3.07 -34.59 26.37
N ALA A 110 -4.29 -34.24 26.76
CA ALA A 110 -5.32 -35.20 27.18
C ALA A 110 -6.00 -35.93 26.00
N ILE A 111 -5.78 -35.46 24.77
CA ILE A 111 -6.37 -36.05 23.56
C ILE A 111 -5.36 -37.04 22.96
N PRO A 112 -5.76 -38.29 22.66
CA PRO A 112 -4.86 -39.25 22.01
C PRO A 112 -4.31 -38.70 20.70
N PRO A 113 -2.97 -38.65 20.52
CA PRO A 113 -2.36 -38.08 19.34
C PRO A 113 -2.71 -38.91 18.10
N LYS A 114 -3.13 -38.22 17.05
CA LYS A 114 -3.44 -38.79 15.74
C LYS A 114 -2.85 -37.91 14.64
N ARG A 115 -2.88 -38.37 13.39
CA ARG A 115 -2.51 -37.53 12.25
C ARG A 115 -3.42 -36.30 12.20
N ILE A 116 -2.85 -35.11 12.15
CA ILE A 116 -3.59 -33.85 12.11
C ILE A 116 -3.02 -32.89 11.07
N GLN A 117 -3.92 -32.22 10.34
CA GLN A 117 -3.57 -31.15 9.43
C GLN A 117 -3.91 -29.79 10.04
N VAL A 118 -2.93 -28.91 10.13
CA VAL A 118 -3.12 -27.52 10.57
C VAL A 118 -3.03 -26.63 9.33
N MET A 119 -4.12 -25.93 9.04
CA MET A 119 -4.30 -25.19 7.79
C MET A 119 -4.58 -23.72 8.06
N TYR A 120 -4.16 -22.85 7.15
CA TYR A 120 -4.51 -21.43 7.17
C TYR A 120 -4.90 -20.94 5.77
N THR A 121 -5.82 -19.99 5.69
CA THR A 121 -6.29 -19.44 4.41
C THR A 121 -5.29 -18.49 3.78
N ASN A 122 -4.63 -17.66 4.60
CA ASN A 122 -3.71 -16.62 4.14
C ASN A 122 -2.71 -16.22 5.23
N TYR A 123 -1.76 -15.35 4.89
CA TYR A 123 -0.70 -14.89 5.80
C TYR A 123 -1.20 -14.30 7.13
N ARG A 124 -2.43 -13.76 7.19
CA ARG A 124 -2.99 -13.16 8.42
C ARG A 124 -3.44 -14.20 9.46
N GLY A 125 -3.72 -15.43 9.02
CA GLY A 125 -4.02 -16.57 9.89
C GLY A 125 -2.80 -17.44 10.21
N LYS A 126 -1.67 -17.23 9.52
CA LYS A 126 -0.47 -18.05 9.65
C LYS A 126 0.07 -18.09 11.08
N ASP A 127 0.22 -16.95 11.74
CA ASP A 127 0.75 -16.86 13.10
C ASP A 127 -0.10 -17.67 14.10
N LEU A 128 -1.43 -17.59 13.97
CA LEU A 128 -2.36 -18.33 14.81
C LEU A 128 -2.31 -19.84 14.52
N ALA A 129 -2.32 -20.22 13.24
CA ALA A 129 -2.20 -21.62 12.83
C ALA A 129 -0.87 -22.24 13.28
N GLN A 130 0.23 -21.50 13.17
CA GLN A 130 1.54 -21.92 13.65
C GLN A 130 1.50 -22.16 15.17
N SER A 131 0.87 -21.24 15.92
CA SER A 131 0.72 -21.40 17.37
C SER A 131 -0.03 -22.69 17.72
N PHE A 132 -1.10 -23.04 16.99
CA PHE A 132 -1.79 -24.32 17.19
C PHE A 132 -0.88 -25.52 16.88
N ALA A 133 -0.11 -25.48 15.79
CA ALA A 133 0.82 -26.55 15.43
C ALA A 133 1.92 -26.73 16.49
N ASP A 134 2.47 -25.63 17.00
CA ASP A 134 3.51 -25.66 18.03
C ASP A 134 2.98 -26.22 19.35
N ILE A 135 1.75 -25.85 19.74
CA ILE A 135 1.10 -26.39 20.95
C ILE A 135 0.82 -27.88 20.79
N LEU A 136 0.33 -28.33 19.63
CA LEU A 136 0.11 -29.75 19.35
C LEU A 136 1.42 -30.54 19.47
N LYS A 137 2.50 -30.02 18.88
CA LYS A 137 3.83 -30.63 18.95
C LYS A 137 4.32 -30.72 20.40
N ALA A 138 4.16 -29.64 21.18
CA ALA A 138 4.49 -29.60 22.60
C ALA A 138 3.59 -30.50 23.48
N SER A 139 2.46 -30.95 22.94
CA SER A 139 1.51 -31.86 23.60
C SER A 139 1.72 -33.32 23.21
N GLY A 140 2.78 -33.64 22.46
CA GLY A 140 3.13 -35.02 22.08
C GLY A 140 2.58 -35.49 20.73
N TRP A 141 2.00 -34.59 19.93
CA TRP A 141 1.56 -34.94 18.57
C TRP A 141 2.76 -34.94 17.61
N THR A 142 2.97 -36.05 16.90
CA THR A 142 4.14 -36.27 16.05
C THR A 142 3.84 -36.15 14.56
N ASP A 143 2.60 -36.43 14.14
CA ASP A 143 2.17 -36.40 12.73
C ASP A 143 1.31 -35.16 12.46
N ILE A 144 1.98 -34.01 12.34
CA ILE A 144 1.36 -32.70 12.10
C ILE A 144 1.73 -32.20 10.70
N HIS A 145 0.74 -32.02 9.84
CA HIS A 145 0.93 -31.43 8.51
C HIS A 145 0.49 -29.96 8.51
N PHE A 146 1.43 -29.04 8.31
CA PHE A 146 1.15 -27.60 8.25
C PHE A 146 1.07 -27.13 6.80
N SER A 147 -0.03 -26.49 6.39
CA SER A 147 -0.27 -26.13 4.98
C SER A 147 -1.07 -24.84 4.79
N GLU A 148 -0.78 -24.13 3.70
CA GLU A 148 -1.53 -22.96 3.23
C GLU A 148 -2.66 -23.37 2.27
N GLY A 149 -3.74 -22.59 2.21
CA GLY A 149 -4.82 -22.75 1.22
C GLY A 149 -5.95 -23.69 1.64
N GLY A 150 -5.83 -24.33 2.82
CA GLY A 150 -6.84 -25.22 3.38
C GLY A 150 -7.70 -24.62 4.50
N GLY A 151 -7.45 -23.37 4.91
CA GLY A 151 -8.25 -22.69 5.93
C GLY A 151 -9.70 -22.54 5.48
N LEU A 152 -10.58 -23.40 5.99
CA LEU A 152 -11.95 -23.54 5.51
C LEU A 152 -12.79 -22.31 5.91
N GLY A 153 -13.19 -21.53 4.92
CA GLY A 153 -14.15 -20.43 5.08
C GLY A 153 -13.71 -19.35 6.06
N THR A 154 -14.61 -18.96 6.96
CA THR A 154 -14.42 -17.88 7.94
C THR A 154 -14.26 -18.45 9.35
N GLY A 155 -13.37 -17.88 10.15
CA GLY A 155 -13.17 -18.27 11.55
C GLY A 155 -12.24 -19.46 11.76
N VAL A 156 -12.09 -19.90 13.02
CA VAL A 156 -11.35 -21.15 13.33
C VAL A 156 -12.32 -22.31 13.20
N SER A 157 -11.87 -23.44 12.64
CA SER A 157 -12.69 -24.64 12.52
C SER A 157 -11.89 -25.90 12.73
N THR A 158 -12.58 -26.99 13.04
CA THR A 158 -12.00 -28.32 13.23
C THR A 158 -12.67 -29.35 12.34
N GLY A 159 -11.98 -30.48 12.16
CA GLY A 159 -12.37 -31.60 11.31
C GLY A 159 -13.72 -32.26 11.60
N ARG A 160 -14.05 -33.24 10.75
CA ARG A 160 -15.37 -33.92 10.73
C ARG A 160 -15.42 -35.11 11.68
N GLY A 161 -16.46 -35.21 12.51
CA GLY A 161 -16.77 -36.40 13.33
C GLY A 161 -16.86 -36.21 14.85
N ASN A 162 -17.54 -37.16 15.51
CA ASN A 162 -17.96 -37.13 16.93
C ASN A 162 -16.88 -37.54 17.97
N GLY A 163 -15.58 -37.38 17.65
CA GLY A 163 -14.46 -37.84 18.49
C GLY A 163 -13.38 -36.78 18.70
N THR A 164 -12.14 -37.09 18.29
CA THR A 164 -10.96 -36.22 18.43
C THR A 164 -11.20 -34.81 17.88
N ALA A 165 -11.92 -34.64 16.76
CA ALA A 165 -12.23 -33.31 16.21
C ALA A 165 -13.14 -32.49 17.14
N ARG A 166 -14.17 -33.11 17.72
CA ARG A 166 -15.02 -32.48 18.73
C ARG A 166 -14.22 -32.14 20.00
N ALA A 167 -13.34 -33.03 20.46
CA ALA A 167 -12.47 -32.76 21.60
C ALA A 167 -11.52 -31.58 21.34
N LEU A 168 -10.97 -31.46 20.12
CA LEU A 168 -10.15 -30.31 19.71
C LEU A 168 -10.96 -29.02 19.68
N LYS A 169 -12.19 -29.06 19.16
CA LYS A 169 -13.12 -27.92 19.20
C LYS A 169 -13.37 -27.47 20.64
N GLU A 170 -13.82 -28.39 21.49
CA GLU A 170 -14.14 -28.10 22.89
C GLU A 170 -12.90 -27.62 23.65
N ALA A 171 -11.71 -28.14 23.33
CA ALA A 171 -10.47 -27.67 23.89
C ALA A 171 -10.16 -26.21 23.51
N ILE A 172 -10.32 -25.84 22.24
CA ILE A 172 -10.07 -24.48 21.77
C ILE A 172 -11.10 -23.51 22.33
N GLU A 173 -12.39 -23.83 22.31
CA GLU A 173 -13.45 -22.97 22.85
C GLU A 173 -13.38 -22.84 24.39
N ALA A 174 -12.88 -23.86 25.09
CA ALA A 174 -12.70 -23.79 26.55
C ALA A 174 -11.43 -23.04 26.96
N SER A 175 -10.46 -22.90 26.05
CA SER A 175 -9.17 -22.26 26.35
C SER A 175 -9.01 -20.90 25.70
N THR A 176 -9.89 -20.49 24.79
CA THR A 176 -9.82 -19.22 24.06
C THR A 176 -11.22 -18.62 23.90
N ASP A 177 -11.31 -17.35 23.53
CA ASP A 177 -12.56 -16.71 23.12
C ASP A 177 -12.96 -17.01 21.67
N PHE A 178 -12.20 -17.84 20.95
CA PHE A 178 -12.48 -18.17 19.57
C PHE A 178 -13.70 -19.08 19.47
N LYS A 179 -14.67 -18.68 18.64
CA LYS A 179 -15.76 -19.57 18.23
C LYS A 179 -15.25 -20.53 17.17
N VAL A 180 -15.41 -21.83 17.41
CA VAL A 180 -14.83 -22.85 16.54
C VAL A 180 -15.93 -23.58 15.77
N GLY A 181 -15.91 -23.42 14.46
CA GLY A 181 -16.75 -24.18 13.55
C GLY A 181 -16.42 -25.68 13.59
N SER A 182 -17.44 -26.52 13.43
CA SER A 182 -17.25 -27.94 13.18
C SER A 182 -17.82 -28.26 11.81
N PHE A 183 -17.05 -28.97 10.99
CA PHE A 183 -17.52 -29.40 9.69
C PHE A 183 -18.15 -30.80 9.81
N GLY A 184 -19.48 -30.91 9.64
CA GLY A 184 -20.19 -32.17 9.38
C GLY A 184 -20.38 -33.15 10.56
N PRO A 185 -21.52 -33.88 10.63
CA PRO A 185 -21.79 -34.92 11.62
C PRO A 185 -21.33 -36.33 11.22
N ASP A 186 -21.03 -36.57 9.94
CA ASP A 186 -20.73 -37.91 9.41
C ASP A 186 -19.22 -38.14 9.30
N GLU A 187 -18.76 -39.30 9.74
CA GLU A 187 -17.37 -39.73 9.61
C GLU A 187 -16.90 -39.53 8.15
N PRO A 188 -15.77 -38.86 7.91
CA PRO A 188 -15.28 -38.65 6.56
C PRO A 188 -14.96 -40.00 5.91
N GLU A 189 -15.16 -40.07 4.59
CA GLU A 189 -14.77 -41.18 3.68
C GLU A 189 -13.30 -41.64 3.87
N TYR A 190 -12.49 -40.80 4.54
CA TYR A 190 -11.13 -41.06 4.98
C TYR A 190 -11.05 -41.20 6.51
N PRO A 191 -11.02 -42.44 7.06
CA PRO A 191 -10.76 -42.63 8.49
C PRO A 191 -9.39 -42.03 8.86
N ASN A 192 -9.36 -41.21 9.91
CA ASN A 192 -8.17 -40.58 10.52
C ASN A 192 -7.66 -39.24 9.95
N ALA A 193 -8.42 -38.52 9.12
CA ALA A 193 -8.03 -37.16 8.69
C ALA A 193 -8.63 -36.06 9.59
N TYR A 194 -7.91 -35.71 10.67
CA TYR A 194 -8.30 -34.59 11.55
C TYR A 194 -7.65 -33.29 11.08
N PHE A 195 -8.33 -32.15 11.27
CA PHE A 195 -7.73 -30.86 10.97
C PHE A 195 -8.12 -29.76 11.95
N ILE A 196 -7.26 -28.75 12.04
CA ILE A 196 -7.55 -27.42 12.57
C ILE A 196 -7.33 -26.44 11.42
N ALA A 197 -8.34 -25.65 11.09
CA ALA A 197 -8.31 -24.72 9.99
C ALA A 197 -8.55 -23.29 10.50
N VAL A 198 -7.62 -22.39 10.19
CA VAL A 198 -7.72 -20.96 10.48
C VAL A 198 -8.15 -20.24 9.21
N GLY A 199 -9.44 -19.93 9.15
CA GLY A 199 -10.13 -19.22 8.10
C GLY A 199 -9.88 -17.71 8.07
N ILE A 200 -10.64 -17.02 7.23
CA ILE A 200 -10.67 -15.55 7.19
C ILE A 200 -11.26 -15.01 8.51
N ASN A 201 -10.58 -14.05 9.13
CA ASN A 201 -11.13 -13.33 10.27
C ASN A 201 -12.08 -12.23 9.78
N THR A 202 -13.37 -12.36 10.05
CA THR A 202 -14.40 -11.39 9.66
C THR A 202 -14.70 -10.36 10.74
N ASN A 203 -14.07 -10.47 11.91
CA ASN A 203 -14.25 -9.57 13.05
C ASN A 203 -13.32 -8.35 12.99
#